data_AF-A0A4Z0L531-F1
#
_entry.id   AF-A0A4Z0L531-F1
#
_cell.length_a   1.000
_cell.length_b   1.000
_cell.length_c   1.000
_cell.angle_alpha   90.00
_cell.angle_beta   90.00
_cell.angle_gamma   90.00
#
_symmetry.space_group_name_H-M   'P 1'
#
loop_
_entity.id
_entity.type
_entity.pdbx_description
1 polymer ?
#
loop_
_entity_poly.entity_id
_entity_poly.type
_entity_poly.pdbx_seq_one_letter_code
_entity_poly.pdbx_strand_id
1 'polypeptide(L)'
;MKQYPFLILLIVLLSIHSYGQNDTTPGHSIGKVSVAGDLIVVELDSAALGQPKLFDLAGRTLRFSPAKSGYRVTNQVLHWETNYGEALTGTNVNLQRFQFPFSGKRWHSFSVGMAGSIRFGPPKNVSDVDAYGRPDGGIAAAIGRFDQLADVASKLGEYAPAICVFLKPRMSGPQYVRELADRVVITWELTEPFGSFLDYSWLPTSNLFQAVLHRDGSIEMSYKTMAAKDGIVGIYPILPAAKSAPSLDLSSLSPKSGAFAALYESFHYQRPPRPEDLSCTVIQALGDKFDFLAYYSDFRFDSQEASSPSDGPIGGNVTGIGDSKHDQTKPVLESRCTNGRFQLGLFQPIFAGANQMQEYPPDNAPSENPKNIAFYTRQLQQAAPGGKPRPYNYAIGHLGHEISHRWSAYVTARVNGQTIPLGT
;
A
#
# COMPACT_ATOMS: atom_id res chain seq x y z
N MET A 1 -26.41 50.75 9.65
CA MET A 1 -26.77 49.34 9.93
C MET A 1 -25.88 48.45 9.08
N LYS A 2 -25.00 47.69 9.75
CA LYS A 2 -24.19 46.60 9.16
C LYS A 2 -25.00 45.31 9.23
N GLN A 3 -25.02 44.49 8.18
CA GLN A 3 -25.24 43.03 8.20
C GLN A 3 -25.01 42.49 6.76
N TYR A 4 -23.76 42.13 6.43
CA TYR A 4 -23.19 40.77 6.31
C TYR A 4 -23.65 39.96 5.09
N PRO A 5 -22.76 39.67 4.12
CA PRO A 5 -22.98 38.59 3.16
C PRO A 5 -22.65 37.24 3.82
N PHE A 6 -23.52 36.25 3.61
CA PHE A 6 -23.29 34.87 4.01
C PHE A 6 -22.11 34.29 3.22
N LEU A 7 -21.12 33.77 3.94
CA LEU A 7 -20.05 32.93 3.40
C LEU A 7 -20.61 31.50 3.30
N ILE A 8 -20.85 31.02 2.08
CA ILE A 8 -21.05 29.58 1.85
C ILE A 8 -19.69 28.93 1.99
N LEU A 9 -19.42 28.40 3.19
CA LEU A 9 -18.28 27.54 3.44
C LEU A 9 -18.57 26.19 2.77
N LEU A 10 -18.06 26.00 1.56
CA LEU A 10 -18.01 24.70 0.92
C LEU A 10 -16.97 23.85 1.69
N ILE A 11 -17.42 23.19 2.76
CA ILE A 11 -16.64 22.13 3.39
C ILE A 11 -16.61 20.99 2.38
N VAL A 12 -15.54 20.93 1.59
CA VAL A 12 -15.15 19.70 0.91
C VAL A 12 -14.76 18.73 2.03
N LEU A 13 -15.74 17.97 2.52
CA LEU A 13 -15.47 16.73 3.22
C LEU A 13 -14.66 15.91 2.23
N LEU A 14 -13.36 15.76 2.50
CA LEU A 14 -12.55 14.72 1.89
C LEU A 14 -13.18 13.41 2.33
N SER A 15 -14.10 12.90 1.50
CA SER A 15 -14.60 11.54 1.61
C SER A 15 -13.38 10.63 1.54
N ILE A 16 -13.02 10.07 2.69
CA ILE A 16 -12.28 8.83 2.74
C ILE A 16 -13.11 7.89 1.88
N HIS A 17 -12.63 7.57 0.68
CA HIS A 17 -13.27 6.57 -0.15
C HIS A 17 -13.13 5.27 0.62
N SER A 18 -14.17 4.90 1.36
CA SER A 18 -14.33 3.54 1.82
C SER A 18 -14.32 2.69 0.55
N TYR A 19 -13.31 1.83 0.41
CA TYR A 19 -13.09 0.95 -0.74
C TYR A 19 -14.25 -0.03 -1.04
N GLY A 20 -15.40 0.11 -0.36
CA GLY A 20 -16.60 -0.71 -0.53
C GLY A 20 -17.84 0.01 -1.06
N GLN A 21 -17.75 1.23 -1.62
CA GLN A 21 -18.94 1.88 -2.20
C GLN A 21 -18.78 2.32 -3.66
N ASN A 22 -19.69 1.75 -4.48
CA ASN A 22 -20.15 2.21 -5.80
C ASN A 22 -19.42 1.73 -7.07
N ASP A 23 -18.97 0.48 -7.13
CA ASP A 23 -18.93 -0.20 -8.44
C ASP A 23 -20.19 -1.06 -8.61
N THR A 24 -21.21 -0.48 -9.24
CA THR A 24 -22.44 -1.21 -9.60
C THR A 24 -22.27 -2.07 -10.84
N THR A 25 -21.05 -2.14 -11.40
CA THR A 25 -20.78 -2.98 -12.56
C THR A 25 -20.98 -4.44 -12.16
N PRO A 26 -21.84 -5.19 -12.88
CA PRO A 26 -22.06 -6.60 -12.60
C PRO A 26 -20.76 -7.40 -12.50
N GLY A 27 -20.66 -8.25 -11.49
CA GLY A 27 -19.61 -9.25 -11.39
C GLY A 27 -19.79 -10.34 -12.46
N HIS A 28 -18.72 -11.05 -12.74
CA HIS A 28 -18.73 -12.21 -13.64
C HIS A 28 -17.83 -13.32 -13.11
N SER A 29 -18.05 -14.54 -13.58
CA SER A 29 -17.15 -15.65 -13.25
C SER A 29 -15.76 -15.39 -13.84
N ILE A 30 -14.73 -15.56 -13.02
CA ILE A 30 -13.31 -15.34 -13.36
C ILE A 30 -12.48 -16.61 -13.17
N GLY A 31 -13.12 -17.77 -13.10
CA GLY A 31 -12.45 -19.03 -12.90
C GLY A 31 -13.38 -20.22 -12.79
N LYS A 32 -12.80 -21.35 -12.41
CA LYS A 32 -13.50 -22.61 -12.15
C LYS A 32 -13.63 -22.84 -10.66
N VAL A 33 -14.78 -23.35 -10.24
CA VAL A 33 -15.06 -23.69 -8.86
C VAL A 33 -15.12 -25.20 -8.70
N SER A 34 -14.44 -25.72 -7.68
CA SER A 34 -14.58 -27.09 -7.21
C SER A 34 -14.71 -27.12 -5.69
N VAL A 35 -15.07 -28.28 -5.14
CA VAL A 35 -15.20 -28.50 -3.70
C VAL A 35 -14.28 -29.66 -3.31
N ALA A 36 -13.40 -29.41 -2.34
CA ALA A 36 -12.46 -30.38 -1.79
C ALA A 36 -12.71 -30.51 -0.27
N GLY A 37 -13.58 -31.45 0.11
CA GLY A 37 -14.07 -31.56 1.49
C GLY A 37 -14.83 -30.30 1.89
N ASP A 38 -14.36 -29.61 2.92
CA ASP A 38 -14.96 -28.37 3.43
C ASP A 38 -14.41 -27.11 2.75
N LEU A 39 -13.52 -27.24 1.75
CA LEU A 39 -12.93 -26.12 1.02
C LEU A 39 -13.60 -25.91 -0.32
N ILE A 40 -13.91 -24.65 -0.63
CA ILE A 40 -14.23 -24.19 -1.97
C ILE A 40 -12.91 -23.77 -2.62
N VAL A 41 -12.56 -24.40 -3.74
CA VAL A 41 -11.35 -24.07 -4.50
C VAL A 41 -11.78 -23.29 -5.73
N VAL A 42 -11.22 -22.10 -5.89
CA VAL A 42 -11.40 -21.26 -7.08
C VAL A 42 -10.10 -21.22 -7.86
N GLU A 43 -10.07 -21.88 -9.02
CA GLU A 43 -8.98 -21.78 -9.98
C GLU A 43 -9.22 -20.58 -10.87
N LEU A 44 -8.47 -19.50 -10.66
CA LEU A 44 -8.62 -18.26 -11.42
C LEU A 44 -8.09 -18.40 -12.84
N ASP A 45 -8.80 -17.81 -13.79
CA ASP A 45 -8.31 -17.65 -15.16
C ASP A 45 -7.10 -16.69 -15.17
N SER A 46 -6.16 -16.91 -16.07
CA SER A 46 -4.94 -16.08 -16.16
C SER A 46 -5.24 -14.60 -16.45
N ALA A 47 -6.38 -14.29 -17.05
CA ALA A 47 -6.85 -12.93 -17.33
C ALA A 47 -7.56 -12.27 -16.13
N ALA A 48 -7.92 -13.03 -15.10
CA ALA A 48 -8.54 -12.50 -13.88
C ALA A 48 -7.57 -11.65 -13.05
N LEU A 49 -6.27 -11.81 -13.29
CA LEU A 49 -5.19 -11.20 -12.54
C LEU A 49 -4.39 -10.27 -13.45
N GLY A 50 -3.96 -9.14 -12.89
CA GLY A 50 -2.93 -8.32 -13.50
C GLY A 50 -1.59 -9.07 -13.53
N GLN A 51 -0.78 -8.84 -14.56
CA GLN A 51 0.59 -9.37 -14.60
C GLN A 51 1.44 -8.68 -13.52
N PRO A 52 2.17 -9.45 -12.69
CA PRO A 52 3.08 -8.86 -11.72
C PRO A 52 4.27 -8.22 -12.44
N LYS A 53 4.81 -7.18 -11.83
CA LYS A 53 6.06 -6.54 -12.26
C LYS A 53 6.99 -6.46 -11.06
N LEU A 54 7.67 -7.56 -10.76
CA LEU A 54 8.51 -7.63 -9.57
C LEU A 54 9.83 -6.88 -9.77
N PHE A 55 10.35 -6.31 -8.69
CA PHE A 55 11.58 -5.54 -8.68
C PHE A 55 12.78 -6.36 -9.16
N ASP A 56 13.44 -5.87 -10.19
CA ASP A 56 14.53 -6.56 -10.90
C ASP A 56 15.81 -5.71 -11.04
N LEU A 57 15.87 -4.53 -10.42
CA LEU A 57 17.03 -3.63 -10.47
C LEU A 57 18.09 -3.90 -9.40
N ALA A 58 17.98 -5.02 -8.65
CA ALA A 58 18.97 -5.38 -7.63
C ALA A 58 20.35 -5.59 -8.26
N GLY A 59 21.39 -4.99 -7.66
CA GLY A 59 22.76 -5.01 -8.19
C GLY A 59 22.97 -4.06 -9.38
N ARG A 60 22.08 -3.08 -9.59
CA ARG A 60 22.16 -2.11 -10.69
C ARG A 60 22.17 -0.68 -10.19
N THR A 61 22.60 0.22 -11.08
CA THR A 61 22.47 1.67 -10.91
C THR A 61 21.75 2.27 -12.11
N LEU A 62 20.66 3.00 -11.85
CA LEU A 62 20.04 3.86 -12.83
C LEU A 62 20.72 5.23 -12.80
N ARG A 63 21.25 5.67 -13.94
CA ARG A 63 21.84 6.99 -14.09
C ARG A 63 20.96 7.87 -14.97
N PHE A 64 20.54 8.99 -14.41
CA PHE A 64 19.74 10.04 -15.06
C PHE A 64 20.66 11.22 -15.37
N SER A 65 20.93 11.44 -16.65
CA SER A 65 21.77 12.55 -17.12
C SER A 65 20.89 13.66 -17.70
N PRO A 66 21.05 14.92 -17.28
CA PRO A 66 20.30 16.05 -17.84
C PRO A 66 20.43 16.11 -19.37
N ALA A 67 19.31 16.37 -20.03
CA ALA A 67 19.17 16.53 -21.47
C ALA A 67 18.21 17.68 -21.77
N LYS A 68 18.13 18.10 -23.04
CA LYS A 68 17.34 19.28 -23.46
C LYS A 68 15.87 19.26 -23.00
N SER A 69 15.26 18.07 -22.91
CA SER A 69 13.84 17.88 -22.59
C SER A 69 13.59 17.06 -21.30
N GLY A 70 14.58 16.96 -20.41
CA GLY A 70 14.48 16.17 -19.18
C GLY A 70 15.75 15.38 -18.91
N TYR A 71 15.61 14.06 -18.73
CA TYR A 71 16.71 13.15 -18.40
C TYR A 71 16.83 12.02 -19.42
N ARG A 72 18.07 11.72 -19.84
CA ARG A 72 18.41 10.44 -20.44
C ARG A 72 18.71 9.46 -19.32
N VAL A 73 18.13 8.26 -19.39
CA VAL A 73 18.29 7.25 -18.34
C VAL A 73 18.98 6.02 -18.89
N THR A 74 19.94 5.50 -18.13
CA THR A 74 20.69 4.28 -18.46
C THR A 74 20.75 3.35 -17.27
N ASN A 75 20.56 2.06 -17.51
CA ASN A 75 20.76 0.99 -16.54
C ASN A 75 22.22 0.50 -16.61
N GLN A 76 22.99 0.70 -15.54
CA GLN A 76 24.42 0.43 -15.47
C GLN A 76 24.77 -0.59 -14.38
N VAL A 77 26.01 -1.09 -14.42
CA VAL A 77 26.57 -1.88 -13.32
C VAL A 77 26.52 -1.05 -12.04
N LEU A 78 26.31 -1.72 -10.89
CA LEU A 78 26.23 -1.08 -9.59
C LEU A 78 27.42 -0.13 -9.34
N HIS A 79 27.10 1.13 -9.11
CA HIS A 79 27.98 2.15 -8.56
C HIS A 79 27.52 2.48 -7.14
N TRP A 80 28.41 2.32 -6.15
CA TRP A 80 28.05 2.36 -4.74
C TRP A 80 29.01 3.21 -3.92
N GLU A 81 28.46 4.12 -3.12
CA GLU A 81 29.23 4.94 -2.18
C GLU A 81 29.31 4.24 -0.82
N THR A 82 30.50 3.84 -0.39
CA THR A 82 30.69 3.06 0.85
C THR A 82 30.63 3.89 2.13
N ASN A 83 30.85 5.20 2.03
CA ASN A 83 30.75 6.12 3.16
C ASN A 83 29.41 6.86 3.10
N TYR A 84 28.52 6.50 4.02
CA TYR A 84 27.14 7.00 4.06
C TYR A 84 27.01 8.39 4.68
N GLY A 85 28.02 8.86 5.40
CA GLY A 85 27.94 10.06 6.23
C GLY A 85 27.19 9.80 7.53
N GLU A 86 26.44 10.80 7.99
CA GLU A 86 25.76 10.77 9.29
C GLU A 86 24.32 10.27 9.14
N ALA A 87 23.82 9.58 10.16
CA ALA A 87 22.42 9.20 10.26
C ALA A 87 21.56 10.46 10.43
N LEU A 88 20.45 10.51 9.68
CA LEU A 88 19.48 11.60 9.75
C LEU A 88 18.65 11.49 11.05
N THR A 89 18.56 12.60 11.80
CA THR A 89 17.71 12.72 13.00
C THR A 89 16.33 13.32 12.71
N GLY A 90 16.08 13.71 11.46
CA GLY A 90 14.84 14.27 10.95
C GLY A 90 14.83 14.15 9.43
N THR A 91 13.83 14.72 8.77
CA THR A 91 13.65 14.49 7.32
C THR A 91 14.35 15.54 6.47
N ASN A 92 14.58 16.75 6.98
CA ASN A 92 15.11 17.87 6.20
C ASN A 92 16.63 17.80 6.05
N VAL A 93 17.10 18.01 4.82
CA VAL A 93 18.51 18.16 4.47
C VAL A 93 18.73 19.55 3.92
N ASN A 94 19.70 20.28 4.46
CA ASN A 94 20.11 21.62 4.00
C ASN A 94 21.52 21.54 3.41
N LEU A 95 21.64 21.74 2.10
CA LEU A 95 22.91 21.75 1.38
C LEU A 95 23.66 23.07 1.62
N GLN A 96 24.93 22.98 1.98
CA GLN A 96 25.81 24.12 2.23
C GLN A 96 26.83 24.36 1.12
N ARG A 97 27.14 23.33 0.33
CA ARG A 97 28.23 23.33 -0.65
C ARG A 97 27.74 23.57 -2.08
N PHE A 98 26.48 23.26 -2.39
CA PHE A 98 25.88 23.52 -3.69
C PHE A 98 24.34 23.58 -3.63
N GLN A 99 23.73 23.99 -4.75
CA GLN A 99 22.28 23.89 -4.94
C GLN A 99 22.00 22.85 -6.03
N PHE A 100 21.17 21.86 -5.72
CA PHE A 100 20.82 20.80 -6.65
C PHE A 100 19.78 21.28 -7.68
N PRO A 101 20.07 21.23 -8.99
CA PRO A 101 19.11 21.63 -10.00
C PRO A 101 18.11 20.50 -10.28
N PHE A 102 16.83 20.73 -10.00
CA PHE A 102 15.75 19.77 -10.26
C PHE A 102 14.42 20.49 -10.47
N SER A 103 13.58 19.96 -11.36
CA SER A 103 12.24 20.51 -11.61
C SER A 103 12.21 22.01 -11.94
N GLY A 104 13.19 22.48 -12.73
CA GLY A 104 13.30 23.89 -13.15
C GLY A 104 13.74 24.87 -12.06
N LYS A 105 14.16 24.38 -10.89
CA LYS A 105 14.65 25.19 -9.76
C LYS A 105 15.99 24.68 -9.25
N ARG A 106 16.69 25.52 -8.50
CA ARG A 106 17.88 25.12 -7.73
C ARG A 106 17.52 25.04 -6.26
N TRP A 107 17.70 23.88 -5.67
CA TRP A 107 17.28 23.56 -4.31
C TRP A 107 18.48 23.61 -3.37
N HIS A 108 18.40 24.44 -2.33
CA HIS A 108 19.34 24.45 -1.22
C HIS A 108 18.92 23.46 -0.11
N SER A 109 17.72 22.92 -0.20
CA SER A 109 17.18 21.97 0.77
C SER A 109 16.17 21.05 0.12
N PHE A 110 16.01 19.87 0.71
CA PHE A 110 15.01 18.87 0.36
C PHE A 110 14.68 18.04 1.60
N SER A 111 13.65 17.21 1.51
CA SER A 111 13.26 16.30 2.59
C SER A 111 13.44 14.85 2.13
N VAL A 112 14.08 14.03 2.96
CA VAL A 112 14.30 12.60 2.77
C VAL A 112 13.19 11.85 3.49
N GLY A 113 12.38 11.13 2.73
CA GLY A 113 11.30 10.30 3.21
C GLY A 113 11.80 8.96 3.73
N MET A 114 11.25 8.50 4.86
CA MET A 114 11.57 7.19 5.42
C MET A 114 11.22 6.06 4.45
N ALA A 115 10.16 6.24 3.66
CA ALA A 115 9.68 5.28 2.68
C ALA A 115 10.50 5.22 1.38
N GLY A 116 11.68 5.84 1.29
CA GLY A 116 12.56 5.72 0.12
C GLY A 116 12.34 6.76 -0.98
N SER A 117 11.93 7.97 -0.62
CA SER A 117 11.74 9.09 -1.55
C SER A 117 12.44 10.37 -1.09
N ILE A 118 12.66 11.29 -2.03
CA ILE A 118 13.15 12.65 -1.76
C ILE A 118 12.10 13.63 -2.28
N ARG A 119 11.65 14.56 -1.45
CA ARG A 119 10.66 15.58 -1.79
C ARG A 119 11.32 16.96 -1.84
N PHE A 120 10.96 17.75 -2.84
CA PHE A 120 11.42 19.13 -3.01
C PHE A 120 10.28 20.12 -2.75
N GLY A 121 10.54 21.12 -1.89
CA GLY A 121 9.56 22.12 -1.47
C GLY A 121 8.90 21.80 -0.12
N PRO A 122 7.91 22.60 0.32
CA PRO A 122 7.13 22.32 1.53
C PRO A 122 6.13 21.17 1.30
N PRO A 123 5.69 20.49 2.37
CA PRO A 123 4.61 19.51 2.25
C PRO A 123 3.32 20.20 1.83
N LYS A 124 2.39 19.45 1.23
CA LYS A 124 1.11 20.00 0.79
C LYS A 124 0.25 20.47 1.98
N ASN A 125 0.36 19.75 3.10
CA ASN A 125 -0.35 20.02 4.36
C ASN A 125 0.62 20.06 5.54
N VAL A 126 0.28 20.81 6.61
CA VAL A 126 1.13 20.96 7.81
C VAL A 126 1.26 19.64 8.59
N SER A 127 0.28 18.74 8.46
CA SER A 127 0.23 17.41 9.09
C SER A 127 0.38 16.29 8.05
N ASP A 128 1.37 16.41 7.18
CA ASP A 128 1.60 15.45 6.11
C ASP A 128 2.09 14.11 6.66
N VAL A 129 1.14 13.22 6.92
CA VAL A 129 1.36 11.87 7.45
C VAL A 129 0.97 10.85 6.40
N ASP A 130 1.66 9.72 6.41
CA ASP A 130 1.27 8.58 5.58
C ASP A 130 -0.10 8.01 5.99
N ALA A 131 -0.58 7.02 5.24
CA ALA A 131 -1.86 6.35 5.52
C ALA A 131 -1.93 5.64 6.89
N TYR A 132 -0.82 5.63 7.65
CA TYR A 132 -0.68 5.02 8.97
C TYR A 132 -0.49 6.09 10.07
N GLY A 133 -0.65 7.37 9.74
CA GLY A 133 -0.50 8.48 10.67
C GLY A 133 0.96 8.78 11.05
N ARG A 134 1.94 8.28 10.28
CA ARG A 134 3.37 8.51 10.53
C ARG A 134 3.88 9.66 9.67
N PRO A 135 4.64 10.61 10.22
CA PRO A 135 5.35 11.59 9.41
C PRO A 135 6.38 10.86 8.54
N ASP A 136 6.21 10.88 7.21
CA ASP A 136 7.17 10.24 6.29
C ASP A 136 8.33 11.18 5.93
N GLY A 137 8.03 12.46 5.70
CA GLY A 137 8.98 13.46 5.20
C GLY A 137 9.13 13.49 3.69
N GLY A 138 8.85 12.39 3.00
CA GLY A 138 8.87 12.26 1.55
C GLY A 138 7.48 12.48 0.96
N ILE A 139 7.03 11.55 0.13
CA ILE A 139 5.73 11.60 -0.54
C ILE A 139 4.85 10.37 -0.26
N ALA A 140 5.14 9.56 0.77
CA ALA A 140 4.34 8.37 1.06
C ALA A 140 2.87 8.68 1.40
N ALA A 141 2.56 9.89 1.85
CA ALA A 141 1.18 10.37 2.07
C ALA A 141 0.32 10.43 0.80
N ALA A 142 0.94 10.40 -0.39
CA ALA A 142 0.23 10.28 -1.66
C ALA A 142 -0.28 8.85 -1.92
N ILE A 143 0.10 7.87 -1.09
CA ILE A 143 -0.30 6.47 -1.22
C ILE A 143 -1.21 6.10 -0.06
N GLY A 144 -2.47 5.83 -0.38
CA GLY A 144 -3.46 5.31 0.56
C GLY A 144 -3.12 3.91 1.05
N ARG A 145 -3.73 3.53 2.19
CA ARG A 145 -3.47 2.25 2.87
C ARG A 145 -3.72 1.03 1.96
N PHE A 146 -4.76 1.09 1.15
CA PHE A 146 -5.21 0.02 0.26
C PHE A 146 -4.96 0.32 -1.22
N ASP A 147 -4.18 1.36 -1.49
CA ASP A 147 -3.84 1.71 -2.85
C ASP A 147 -2.88 0.68 -3.45
N GLN A 148 -3.17 0.31 -4.69
CA GLN A 148 -2.30 -0.53 -5.50
C GLN A 148 -1.17 0.33 -6.08
N LEU A 149 0.09 -0.11 -5.93
CA LEU A 149 1.23 0.64 -6.46
C LEU A 149 1.14 0.79 -7.98
N ALA A 150 0.57 -0.20 -8.66
CA ALA A 150 0.31 -0.15 -10.10
C ALA A 150 -0.52 1.07 -10.51
N ASP A 151 -1.49 1.47 -9.67
CA ASP A 151 -2.47 2.51 -10.00
C ASP A 151 -2.00 3.92 -9.58
N VAL A 152 -1.33 4.05 -8.43
CA VAL A 152 -0.97 5.35 -7.85
C VAL A 152 0.30 5.96 -8.41
N ALA A 153 1.22 5.15 -8.95
CA ALA A 153 2.54 5.62 -9.37
C ALA A 153 2.49 6.75 -10.41
N SER A 154 1.46 6.76 -11.28
CA SER A 154 1.27 7.80 -12.29
C SER A 154 0.94 9.19 -11.72
N LYS A 155 0.37 9.24 -10.50
CA LYS A 155 -0.20 10.45 -9.89
C LYS A 155 0.73 11.10 -8.86
N LEU A 156 1.82 10.45 -8.48
CA LEU A 156 2.73 10.95 -7.43
C LEU A 156 3.29 12.35 -7.72
N GLY A 157 3.50 12.70 -8.99
CA GLY A 157 3.99 14.03 -9.37
C GLY A 157 2.99 15.17 -9.12
N GLU A 158 1.71 14.88 -8.93
CA GLU A 158 0.69 15.87 -8.54
C GLU A 158 0.84 16.29 -7.07
N TYR A 159 1.57 15.49 -6.28
CA TYR A 159 1.77 15.73 -4.86
C TYR A 159 2.82 16.81 -4.62
N ALA A 160 4.03 16.58 -5.14
CA ALA A 160 5.17 17.47 -5.06
C ALA A 160 6.24 17.02 -6.07
N PRO A 161 7.16 17.91 -6.50
CA PRO A 161 8.34 17.47 -7.20
C PRO A 161 9.15 16.52 -6.30
N ALA A 162 9.44 15.32 -6.82
CA ALA A 162 10.02 14.25 -6.03
C ALA A 162 10.91 13.30 -6.83
N ILE A 163 11.75 12.57 -6.12
CA ILE A 163 12.54 11.45 -6.61
C ILE A 163 12.14 10.23 -5.78
N CYS A 164 11.55 9.22 -6.39
CA CYS A 164 11.27 7.94 -5.76
C CYS A 164 12.44 7.01 -6.05
N VAL A 165 13.29 6.78 -5.06
CA VAL A 165 14.47 5.92 -5.23
C VAL A 165 14.03 4.47 -5.10
N PHE A 166 13.26 4.16 -4.07
CA PHE A 166 12.48 2.94 -3.94
C PHE A 166 11.33 3.23 -2.99
N LEU A 167 10.29 3.90 -3.49
CA LEU A 167 9.15 4.32 -2.68
C LEU A 167 8.28 3.10 -2.35
N LYS A 168 8.31 2.67 -1.08
CA LYS A 168 7.44 1.63 -0.55
C LYS A 168 6.86 2.07 0.79
N PRO A 169 5.52 2.17 0.94
CA PRO A 169 4.90 2.49 2.22
C PRO A 169 5.32 1.52 3.34
N ARG A 170 5.27 2.00 4.59
CA ARG A 170 5.55 1.24 5.82
C ARG A 170 6.99 0.73 5.99
N MET A 171 7.91 1.07 5.09
CA MET A 171 9.33 0.81 5.32
C MET A 171 9.83 1.54 6.56
N SER A 172 10.82 0.97 7.24
CA SER A 172 11.43 1.57 8.42
C SER A 172 12.90 1.24 8.53
N GLY A 173 13.69 2.10 9.18
CA GLY A 173 15.13 1.94 9.32
C GLY A 173 15.85 3.29 9.22
N PRO A 174 17.17 3.32 9.42
CA PRO A 174 17.95 4.54 9.32
C PRO A 174 18.06 5.05 7.87
N GLN A 175 18.15 6.37 7.74
CA GLN A 175 18.62 7.05 6.54
C GLN A 175 19.89 7.81 6.87
N TYR A 176 20.78 7.94 5.90
CA TYR A 176 22.07 8.63 6.05
C TYR A 176 22.25 9.67 4.96
N VAL A 177 22.97 10.74 5.28
CA VAL A 177 23.32 11.79 4.32
C VAL A 177 24.79 12.16 4.39
N ARG A 178 25.39 12.38 3.21
CA ARG A 178 26.75 12.92 3.07
C ARG A 178 26.81 13.95 1.97
N GLU A 179 27.02 15.21 2.33
CA GLU A 179 27.28 16.28 1.36
C GLU A 179 28.78 16.38 1.05
N LEU A 180 29.12 16.25 -0.23
CA LEU A 180 30.45 16.52 -0.79
C LEU A 180 30.42 17.84 -1.59
N ALA A 181 31.57 18.25 -2.12
CA ALA A 181 31.64 19.48 -2.91
C ALA A 181 30.75 19.42 -4.17
N ASP A 182 30.74 18.28 -4.86
CA ASP A 182 30.14 18.09 -6.18
C ASP A 182 28.83 17.27 -6.15
N ARG A 183 28.47 16.66 -5.02
CA ARG A 183 27.30 15.78 -4.90
C ARG A 183 26.83 15.63 -3.46
N VAL A 184 25.61 15.15 -3.27
CA VAL A 184 25.11 14.63 -2.00
C VAL A 184 24.71 13.17 -2.17
N VAL A 185 25.09 12.33 -1.21
CA VAL A 185 24.74 10.91 -1.15
C VAL A 185 23.67 10.75 -0.07
N ILE A 186 22.58 10.07 -0.42
CA ILE A 186 21.50 9.69 0.49
C ILE A 186 21.43 8.16 0.47
N THR A 187 21.53 7.52 1.64
CA THR A 187 21.47 6.06 1.79
C THR A 187 20.29 5.67 2.64
N TRP A 188 19.52 4.69 2.20
CA TRP A 188 18.46 4.05 2.97
C TRP A 188 18.88 2.63 3.30
N GLU A 189 18.81 2.28 4.58
CA GLU A 189 18.98 0.92 5.08
C GLU A 189 17.69 0.54 5.81
N LEU A 190 16.78 -0.11 5.10
CA LEU A 190 15.40 -0.28 5.53
C LEU A 190 14.99 -1.75 5.58
N THR A 191 14.03 -2.02 6.45
CA THR A 191 13.25 -3.26 6.48
C THR A 191 11.83 -2.99 5.99
N GLU A 192 11.26 -3.99 5.33
CA GLU A 192 9.80 -4.10 5.17
C GLU A 192 9.13 -4.18 6.55
N PRO A 193 7.83 -3.82 6.67
CA PRO A 193 7.10 -4.05 7.90
C PRO A 193 7.15 -5.54 8.27
N PHE A 194 7.40 -5.81 9.55
CA PHE A 194 7.59 -7.16 10.06
C PHE A 194 6.98 -7.36 11.45
N GLY A 195 6.63 -8.61 11.72
CA GLY A 195 6.18 -9.05 13.04
C GLY A 195 4.73 -8.71 13.38
N SER A 196 4.03 -7.86 12.63
CA SER A 196 2.58 -7.70 12.81
C SER A 196 1.81 -8.80 12.06
N PHE A 197 0.56 -9.01 12.47
CA PHE A 197 -0.40 -9.82 11.71
C PHE A 197 -0.60 -9.30 10.29
N LEU A 198 -0.63 -7.98 10.12
CA LEU A 198 -0.84 -7.31 8.82
C LEU A 198 0.41 -7.33 7.92
N ASP A 199 1.45 -8.07 8.29
CA ASP A 199 2.74 -8.08 7.60
C ASP A 199 3.02 -9.43 6.92
N TYR A 200 3.91 -9.38 5.93
CA TYR A 200 4.30 -10.55 5.14
C TYR A 200 5.46 -11.34 5.75
N SER A 201 6.20 -10.74 6.69
CA SER A 201 7.42 -11.32 7.27
C SER A 201 7.40 -11.20 8.78
N TRP A 202 7.83 -12.24 9.49
CA TRP A 202 8.01 -12.17 10.95
C TRP A 202 9.31 -11.50 11.37
N LEU A 203 10.32 -11.56 10.50
CA LEU A 203 11.67 -11.09 10.77
C LEU A 203 11.98 -9.88 9.87
N PRO A 204 12.85 -8.96 10.32
CA PRO A 204 13.24 -7.83 9.52
C PRO A 204 13.92 -8.28 8.22
N THR A 205 13.65 -7.56 7.14
CA THR A 205 14.26 -7.75 5.83
C THR A 205 15.35 -6.70 5.59
N SER A 206 16.25 -6.94 4.63
CA SER A 206 17.34 -6.02 4.30
C SER A 206 17.11 -5.37 2.94
N ASN A 207 16.96 -4.05 2.92
CA ASN A 207 16.85 -3.23 1.72
C ASN A 207 17.83 -2.06 1.83
N LEU A 208 18.89 -2.11 1.04
CA LEU A 208 19.99 -1.15 1.06
C LEU A 208 20.13 -0.53 -0.33
N PHE A 209 19.76 0.74 -0.43
CA PHE A 209 19.74 1.49 -1.68
C PHE A 209 20.15 2.95 -1.47
N GLN A 210 20.56 3.61 -2.54
CA GLN A 210 21.16 4.95 -2.51
C GLN A 210 20.62 5.84 -3.61
N ALA A 211 20.60 7.13 -3.33
CA ALA A 211 20.57 8.17 -4.34
C ALA A 211 21.82 9.04 -4.25
N VAL A 212 22.40 9.38 -5.40
CA VAL A 212 23.47 10.37 -5.51
C VAL A 212 22.96 11.51 -6.37
N LEU A 213 22.89 12.71 -5.80
CA LEU A 213 22.44 13.91 -6.49
C LEU A 213 23.66 14.79 -6.77
N HIS A 214 24.02 14.93 -8.05
CA HIS A 214 25.19 15.69 -8.47
C HIS A 214 24.86 17.16 -8.71
N ARG A 215 25.86 18.02 -8.52
CA ARG A 215 25.79 19.47 -8.74
C ARG A 215 25.37 19.85 -10.16
N ASP A 216 25.68 19.01 -11.15
CA ASP A 216 25.30 19.20 -12.55
C ASP A 216 23.83 18.81 -12.84
N GLY A 217 23.12 18.26 -11.85
CA GLY A 217 21.74 17.82 -11.96
C GLY A 217 21.57 16.34 -12.29
N SER A 218 22.67 15.60 -12.51
CA SER A 218 22.59 14.15 -12.68
C SER A 218 22.19 13.45 -11.39
N ILE A 219 21.46 12.34 -11.54
CA ILE A 219 20.94 11.52 -10.44
C ILE A 219 21.39 10.09 -10.68
N GLU A 220 21.89 9.43 -9.65
CA GLU A 220 22.12 8.00 -9.64
C GLU A 220 21.22 7.35 -8.60
N MET A 221 20.56 6.25 -8.94
CA MET A 221 19.78 5.42 -8.02
C MET A 221 20.37 4.02 -8.03
N SER A 222 20.90 3.57 -6.90
CA SER A 222 21.67 2.33 -6.79
C SER A 222 21.04 1.37 -5.81
N TYR A 223 20.96 0.09 -6.17
CA TYR A 223 20.28 -0.94 -5.36
C TYR A 223 21.25 -2.06 -5.02
N LYS A 224 21.77 -2.07 -3.79
CA LYS A 224 22.78 -3.04 -3.39
C LYS A 224 22.19 -4.36 -2.89
N THR A 225 21.14 -4.27 -2.07
CA THR A 225 20.46 -5.45 -1.51
C THR A 225 18.99 -5.13 -1.42
N MET A 226 18.13 -5.96 -2.00
CA MET A 226 16.68 -5.70 -2.04
C MET A 226 15.93 -6.99 -1.75
N ALA A 227 15.38 -7.09 -0.54
CA ALA A 227 14.45 -8.14 -0.17
C ALA A 227 13.05 -7.87 -0.73
N ALA A 228 12.59 -6.62 -0.62
CA ALA A 228 11.31 -6.17 -1.15
C ALA A 228 11.24 -6.35 -2.67
N LYS A 229 10.08 -6.77 -3.16
CA LYS A 229 9.82 -7.06 -4.59
C LYS A 229 8.89 -6.06 -5.26
N ASP A 230 8.36 -5.12 -4.51
CA ASP A 230 7.37 -4.14 -4.96
C ASP A 230 7.68 -2.77 -4.36
N GLY A 231 7.45 -1.72 -5.13
CA GLY A 231 7.83 -0.35 -4.82
C GLY A 231 7.83 0.51 -6.08
N ILE A 232 7.93 1.83 -5.93
CA ILE A 232 7.91 2.76 -7.06
C ILE A 232 9.28 3.41 -7.23
N VAL A 233 9.81 3.37 -8.45
CA VAL A 233 11.08 4.00 -8.83
C VAL A 233 10.81 5.04 -9.89
N GLY A 234 11.31 6.26 -9.73
CA GLY A 234 11.10 7.28 -10.75
C GLY A 234 11.49 8.69 -10.33
N ILE A 235 11.39 9.60 -11.30
CA ILE A 235 11.55 11.03 -11.09
C ILE A 235 10.28 11.77 -11.51
N TYR A 236 9.84 12.66 -10.64
CA TYR A 236 8.60 13.40 -10.77
C TYR A 236 8.89 14.90 -10.63
N PRO A 237 9.43 15.58 -11.64
CA PRO A 237 9.44 17.05 -11.64
C PRO A 237 8.03 17.60 -11.83
N ILE A 238 7.86 18.90 -11.55
CA ILE A 238 6.66 19.64 -11.93
C ILE A 238 6.54 19.62 -13.46
N LEU A 239 5.46 19.01 -13.94
CA LEU A 239 5.14 18.96 -15.37
C LEU A 239 4.12 20.06 -15.74
N PRO A 240 4.14 20.56 -16.99
CA PRO A 240 3.04 21.36 -17.52
C PRO A 240 1.72 20.57 -17.49
N ALA A 241 0.60 21.27 -17.33
CA ALA A 241 -0.73 20.67 -17.44
C ALA A 241 -0.86 19.88 -18.76
N ALA A 242 -1.47 18.70 -18.70
CA ALA A 242 -1.60 17.70 -19.78
C ALA A 242 -0.40 16.76 -20.05
N LYS A 243 0.69 16.82 -19.28
CA LYS A 243 1.75 15.80 -19.33
C LYS A 243 1.73 14.92 -18.08
N SER A 244 1.72 13.61 -18.27
CA SER A 244 1.94 12.61 -17.22
C SER A 244 3.32 11.99 -17.36
N ALA A 245 3.83 11.43 -16.27
CA ALA A 245 5.02 10.59 -16.33
C ALA A 245 4.65 9.26 -17.03
N PRO A 246 5.41 8.80 -18.04
CA PRO A 246 5.23 7.47 -18.60
C PRO A 246 5.75 6.40 -17.63
N SER A 247 5.05 5.27 -17.58
CA SER A 247 5.59 4.02 -17.01
C SER A 247 6.53 3.39 -18.01
N LEU A 248 7.73 3.01 -17.56
CA LEU A 248 8.77 2.36 -18.36
C LEU A 248 9.18 1.04 -17.73
N ASP A 249 9.87 0.22 -18.52
CA ASP A 249 10.71 -0.86 -18.00
C ASP A 249 12.14 -0.30 -17.87
N LEU A 250 12.56 0.01 -16.65
CA LEU A 250 13.85 0.63 -16.36
C LEU A 250 14.99 -0.36 -16.57
N SER A 251 14.72 -1.67 -16.46
CA SER A 251 15.70 -2.71 -16.65
C SER A 251 16.18 -2.78 -18.11
N SER A 252 15.28 -2.52 -19.06
CA SER A 252 15.54 -2.57 -20.51
C SER A 252 16.02 -1.26 -21.12
N LEU A 253 16.16 -0.19 -20.32
CA LEU A 253 16.65 1.09 -20.83
C LEU A 253 18.11 1.02 -21.28
N SER A 254 18.37 1.62 -22.44
CA SER A 254 19.69 1.70 -23.06
C SER A 254 20.08 3.16 -23.32
N PRO A 255 21.35 3.45 -23.65
CA PRO A 255 21.76 4.80 -24.06
C PRO A 255 20.96 5.36 -25.26
N LYS A 256 20.35 4.49 -26.08
CA LYS A 256 19.50 4.88 -27.21
C LYS A 256 18.07 5.25 -26.80
N SER A 257 17.64 4.91 -25.59
CA SER A 257 16.37 5.36 -25.04
C SER A 257 16.30 6.90 -25.07
N GLY A 258 15.11 7.44 -25.34
CA GLY A 258 14.89 8.88 -25.44
C GLY A 258 15.17 9.63 -24.13
N ALA A 259 15.07 10.95 -24.18
CA ALA A 259 15.05 11.77 -22.97
C ALA A 259 13.60 11.93 -22.48
N PHE A 260 13.40 11.83 -21.16
CA PHE A 260 12.09 11.89 -20.53
C PHE A 260 12.04 13.04 -19.54
N ALA A 261 10.98 13.85 -19.61
CA ALA A 261 10.78 14.96 -18.66
C ALA A 261 10.52 14.43 -17.24
N ALA A 262 9.69 13.41 -17.13
CA ALA A 262 9.45 12.58 -15.96
C ALA A 262 9.40 11.13 -16.44
N LEU A 263 9.61 10.17 -15.54
CA LEU A 263 9.37 8.76 -15.81
C LEU A 263 9.29 8.00 -14.49
N TYR A 264 8.65 6.85 -14.53
CA TYR A 264 8.64 5.92 -13.41
C TYR A 264 8.53 4.48 -13.88
N GLU A 265 8.71 3.58 -12.95
CA GLU A 265 8.27 2.20 -13.02
C GLU A 265 7.65 1.84 -11.67
N SER A 266 6.47 1.24 -11.73
CA SER A 266 5.83 0.65 -10.56
C SER A 266 6.14 -0.83 -10.55
N PHE A 267 6.77 -1.29 -9.48
CA PHE A 267 6.98 -2.70 -9.22
C PHE A 267 5.89 -3.19 -8.27
N HIS A 268 5.19 -4.24 -8.64
CA HIS A 268 4.01 -4.71 -7.91
C HIS A 268 3.76 -6.20 -8.12
N TYR A 269 3.05 -6.81 -7.18
CA TYR A 269 2.52 -8.16 -7.31
C TYR A 269 1.27 -8.18 -8.22
N GLN A 270 0.58 -9.32 -8.30
CA GLN A 270 -0.66 -9.44 -9.06
C GLN A 270 -1.72 -8.44 -8.55
N ARG A 271 -2.55 -7.92 -9.46
CA ARG A 271 -3.73 -7.16 -9.07
C ARG A 271 -4.72 -8.09 -8.35
N PRO A 272 -5.32 -7.70 -7.20
CA PRO A 272 -6.40 -8.47 -6.61
C PRO A 272 -7.61 -8.50 -7.57
N PRO A 273 -8.28 -9.66 -7.72
CA PRO A 273 -9.54 -9.71 -8.44
C PRO A 273 -10.57 -8.82 -7.75
N ARG A 274 -11.57 -8.34 -8.49
CA ARG A 274 -12.66 -7.57 -7.89
C ARG A 274 -13.46 -8.46 -6.93
N PRO A 275 -13.92 -7.94 -5.77
CA PRO A 275 -14.78 -8.71 -4.86
C PRO A 275 -16.08 -9.16 -5.54
N GLU A 276 -16.61 -8.36 -6.48
CA GLU A 276 -17.74 -8.70 -7.34
C GLU A 276 -17.53 -10.00 -8.11
N ASP A 277 -16.38 -10.11 -8.76
CA ASP A 277 -16.07 -11.25 -9.61
C ASP A 277 -15.79 -12.51 -8.78
N LEU A 278 -15.12 -12.36 -7.62
CA LEU A 278 -14.92 -13.46 -6.68
C LEU A 278 -16.24 -14.03 -6.16
N SER A 279 -17.17 -13.18 -5.70
CA SER A 279 -18.44 -13.68 -5.17
C SER A 279 -19.30 -14.29 -6.28
N CYS A 280 -19.36 -13.65 -7.45
CA CYS A 280 -20.09 -14.17 -8.60
C CYS A 280 -19.57 -15.53 -9.04
N THR A 281 -18.25 -15.73 -9.08
CA THR A 281 -17.63 -17.02 -9.43
C THR A 281 -18.13 -18.13 -8.52
N VAL A 282 -18.14 -17.91 -7.20
CA VAL A 282 -18.60 -18.91 -6.21
C VAL A 282 -20.11 -19.11 -6.25
N ILE A 283 -20.89 -18.03 -6.23
CA ILE A 283 -22.35 -18.08 -6.12
C ILE A 283 -22.99 -18.67 -7.38
N GLN A 284 -22.49 -18.34 -8.57
CA GLN A 284 -22.99 -18.92 -9.81
C GLN A 284 -22.72 -20.43 -9.88
N ALA A 285 -21.58 -20.89 -9.35
CA ALA A 285 -21.21 -22.31 -9.38
C ALA A 285 -21.92 -23.15 -8.30
N LEU A 286 -22.09 -22.60 -7.10
CA LEU A 286 -22.55 -23.37 -5.93
C LEU A 286 -23.94 -22.96 -5.41
N GLY A 287 -24.52 -21.91 -5.98
CA GLY A 287 -25.79 -21.31 -5.57
C GLY A 287 -25.63 -20.24 -4.50
N ASP A 288 -26.64 -19.38 -4.39
CA ASP A 288 -26.72 -18.30 -3.39
C ASP A 288 -27.12 -18.83 -2.01
N LYS A 289 -26.17 -19.52 -1.36
CA LYS A 289 -26.38 -20.22 -0.07
C LYS A 289 -25.40 -19.82 1.02
N PHE A 290 -24.58 -18.80 0.77
CA PHE A 290 -23.53 -18.35 1.68
C PHE A 290 -23.95 -17.04 2.32
N ASP A 291 -23.81 -16.94 3.63
CA ASP A 291 -23.94 -15.65 4.33
C ASP A 291 -22.64 -14.84 4.22
N PHE A 292 -21.51 -15.55 4.25
CA PHE A 292 -20.16 -14.99 4.28
C PHE A 292 -19.20 -15.77 3.40
N LEU A 293 -18.28 -15.08 2.73
CA LEU A 293 -17.18 -15.66 1.96
C LEU A 293 -15.84 -15.04 2.38
N ALA A 294 -14.93 -15.87 2.87
CA ALA A 294 -13.53 -15.50 3.06
C ALA A 294 -12.67 -16.13 1.98
N TYR A 295 -11.78 -15.31 1.41
CA TYR A 295 -10.89 -15.73 0.33
C TYR A 295 -9.44 -15.78 0.84
N TYR A 296 -8.74 -16.83 0.40
CA TYR A 296 -7.32 -17.02 0.63
C TYR A 296 -6.65 -17.32 -0.70
N SER A 297 -5.41 -16.85 -0.88
CA SER A 297 -4.63 -17.08 -2.10
C SER A 297 -3.31 -17.77 -1.81
N ASP A 298 -2.85 -18.56 -2.76
CA ASP A 298 -1.51 -19.17 -2.78
C ASP A 298 -0.43 -18.22 -3.35
N PHE A 299 -0.81 -17.01 -3.73
CA PHE A 299 0.08 -15.94 -4.18
C PHE A 299 -0.27 -14.58 -3.54
N ARG A 300 0.70 -13.66 -3.56
CA ARG A 300 0.57 -12.31 -3.00
C ARG A 300 -0.04 -11.35 -4.02
N PHE A 301 -0.80 -10.37 -3.53
CA PHE A 301 -1.36 -9.28 -4.33
C PHE A 301 -0.64 -7.95 -4.10
N ASP A 302 -0.84 -7.00 -5.00
CA ASP A 302 -0.38 -5.61 -4.88
C ASP A 302 -1.13 -4.89 -3.74
N SER A 303 -0.64 -5.11 -2.53
CA SER A 303 -1.18 -4.52 -1.31
C SER A 303 -0.07 -4.27 -0.29
N GLN A 304 -0.17 -3.15 0.42
CA GLN A 304 0.81 -2.74 1.43
C GLN A 304 0.63 -3.44 2.78
N GLU A 305 -0.51 -4.11 2.94
CA GLU A 305 -0.82 -4.97 4.07
C GLU A 305 -1.10 -6.37 3.60
N ALA A 306 -0.88 -7.34 4.48
CA ALA A 306 -1.21 -8.72 4.24
C ALA A 306 -2.67 -9.06 4.60
N SER A 307 -3.40 -8.13 5.24
CA SER A 307 -4.82 -8.30 5.54
C SER A 307 -5.72 -7.72 4.44
N SER A 308 -6.99 -8.12 4.49
CA SER A 308 -8.04 -7.60 3.65
C SER A 308 -9.10 -6.92 4.51
N PRO A 309 -9.53 -5.68 4.19
CA PRO A 309 -10.81 -5.21 4.69
C PRO A 309 -11.95 -6.09 4.15
N SER A 310 -13.13 -6.01 4.76
CA SER A 310 -14.35 -6.61 4.19
C SER A 310 -15.09 -5.64 3.28
N ASP A 311 -15.83 -6.15 2.30
CA ASP A 311 -16.58 -5.36 1.30
C ASP A 311 -17.95 -4.85 1.81
N GLY A 312 -18.25 -5.02 3.11
CA GLY A 312 -19.43 -4.48 3.79
C GLY A 312 -20.69 -5.34 3.63
N PRO A 313 -21.84 -4.93 4.22
CA PRO A 313 -23.10 -5.63 4.01
C PRO A 313 -23.59 -5.43 2.56
N ILE A 314 -23.79 -6.52 1.83
CA ILE A 314 -24.12 -6.55 0.40
C ILE A 314 -25.64 -6.64 0.16
N GLY A 315 -26.34 -7.44 0.96
CA GLY A 315 -27.76 -7.76 0.77
C GLY A 315 -28.48 -8.14 2.06
N GLY A 316 -29.79 -8.46 2.01
CA GLY A 316 -30.68 -8.40 3.18
C GLY A 316 -31.94 -9.27 3.14
N ASN A 317 -31.77 -10.59 3.00
CA ASN A 317 -32.77 -11.56 3.47
C ASN A 317 -32.33 -12.23 4.79
N VAL A 318 -31.18 -11.85 5.35
CA VAL A 318 -30.63 -12.42 6.58
C VAL A 318 -30.75 -11.39 7.70
N THR A 319 -31.45 -11.75 8.78
CA THR A 319 -31.61 -10.88 9.95
C THR A 319 -30.38 -10.92 10.85
N GLY A 320 -30.03 -9.80 11.50
CA GLY A 320 -29.05 -9.77 12.60
C GLY A 320 -27.63 -9.26 12.24
N ILE A 321 -27.41 -8.76 11.02
CA ILE A 321 -26.09 -8.30 10.55
C ILE A 321 -25.79 -6.81 10.76
N GLY A 322 -26.65 -6.08 11.49
CA GLY A 322 -26.34 -4.73 11.97
C GLY A 322 -26.68 -3.55 11.05
N ASP A 323 -26.99 -3.76 9.77
CA ASP A 323 -27.45 -2.66 8.89
C ASP A 323 -28.69 -3.04 8.08
N SER A 324 -29.76 -2.27 8.27
CA SER A 324 -31.01 -2.34 7.50
C SER A 324 -31.33 -1.01 6.81
N LYS A 325 -30.33 -0.11 6.66
CA LYS A 325 -30.49 1.28 6.21
C LYS A 325 -29.73 1.61 4.93
N HIS A 326 -28.83 0.78 4.43
CA HIS A 326 -28.44 0.88 3.02
C HIS A 326 -29.63 0.49 2.16
N ASP A 327 -30.05 1.39 1.26
CA ASP A 327 -30.98 1.03 0.20
C ASP A 327 -30.29 -0.04 -0.63
N GLN A 328 -30.64 -1.30 -0.37
CA GLN A 328 -30.15 -2.47 -1.07
C GLN A 328 -30.73 -2.41 -2.47
N THR A 329 -30.07 -1.66 -3.32
CA THR A 329 -30.52 -1.51 -4.68
C THR A 329 -30.29 -2.82 -5.41
N LYS A 330 -31.24 -3.21 -6.24
CA LYS A 330 -31.10 -4.35 -7.16
C LYS A 330 -29.72 -4.39 -7.86
N PRO A 331 -29.14 -3.26 -8.32
CA PRO A 331 -27.77 -3.21 -8.83
C PRO A 331 -26.67 -3.77 -7.90
N VAL A 332 -26.74 -3.56 -6.58
CA VAL A 332 -25.74 -4.08 -5.63
C VAL A 332 -25.85 -5.59 -5.45
N LEU A 333 -27.08 -6.12 -5.42
CA LEU A 333 -27.30 -7.56 -5.36
C LEU A 333 -26.84 -8.25 -6.65
N GLU A 334 -27.18 -7.65 -7.79
CA GLU A 334 -26.77 -8.12 -9.12
C GLU A 334 -25.26 -8.04 -9.31
N SER A 335 -24.57 -7.05 -8.74
CA SER A 335 -23.11 -6.97 -8.84
C SER A 335 -22.36 -8.10 -8.15
N ARG A 336 -23.01 -8.77 -7.20
CA ARG A 336 -22.44 -9.91 -6.46
C ARG A 336 -23.09 -11.23 -6.81
N CYS A 337 -23.98 -11.25 -7.81
CA CYS A 337 -24.75 -12.41 -8.27
C CYS A 337 -25.60 -13.07 -7.16
N THR A 338 -26.01 -12.31 -6.15
CA THR A 338 -26.81 -12.81 -5.03
C THR A 338 -28.27 -12.39 -5.15
N ASN A 339 -29.18 -13.23 -4.65
CA ASN A 339 -30.59 -12.90 -4.44
C ASN A 339 -30.83 -12.35 -3.02
N GLY A 340 -29.76 -11.99 -2.31
CA GLY A 340 -29.81 -11.39 -0.98
C GLY A 340 -29.48 -12.34 0.16
N ARG A 341 -28.96 -13.55 -0.10
CA ARG A 341 -28.38 -14.42 0.94
C ARG A 341 -26.95 -14.03 1.27
N PHE A 342 -26.12 -13.71 0.28
CA PHE A 342 -24.74 -13.25 0.50
C PHE A 342 -24.72 -11.87 1.15
N GLN A 343 -24.17 -11.81 2.36
CA GLN A 343 -24.17 -10.60 3.17
C GLN A 343 -22.80 -9.93 3.18
N LEU A 344 -21.69 -10.69 3.19
CA LEU A 344 -20.38 -10.12 3.45
C LEU A 344 -19.25 -10.96 2.84
N GLY A 345 -18.29 -10.32 2.19
CA GLY A 345 -17.05 -10.93 1.70
C GLY A 345 -15.80 -10.27 2.24
N LEU A 346 -14.67 -10.96 2.16
CA LEU A 346 -13.36 -10.28 2.17
C LEU A 346 -13.17 -9.57 0.83
N PHE A 347 -12.70 -8.32 0.88
CA PHE A 347 -12.52 -7.47 -0.30
C PHE A 347 -11.44 -8.01 -1.25
N GLN A 348 -10.38 -8.59 -0.69
CA GLN A 348 -9.30 -9.25 -1.41
C GLN A 348 -8.90 -10.55 -0.70
N PRO A 349 -8.33 -11.54 -1.40
CA PRO A 349 -7.86 -12.75 -0.74
C PRO A 349 -6.62 -12.48 0.13
N ILE A 350 -6.55 -13.17 1.27
CA ILE A 350 -5.38 -13.13 2.16
C ILE A 350 -4.35 -14.15 1.64
N PHE A 351 -3.11 -13.72 1.44
CA PHE A 351 -2.04 -14.60 1.01
C PHE A 351 -1.70 -15.63 2.09
N ALA A 352 -1.70 -16.92 1.72
CA ALA A 352 -1.39 -18.05 2.61
C ALA A 352 0.01 -17.97 3.23
N GLY A 353 0.96 -17.27 2.61
CA GLY A 353 2.30 -17.03 3.18
C GLY A 353 2.39 -15.85 4.14
N ALA A 354 1.32 -15.05 4.32
CA ALA A 354 1.31 -13.94 5.26
C ALA A 354 1.44 -14.39 6.72
N ASN A 355 1.93 -13.52 7.60
CA ASN A 355 1.99 -13.80 9.04
C ASN A 355 0.62 -14.16 9.61
N GLN A 356 -0.42 -13.50 9.12
CA GLN A 356 -1.83 -13.72 9.46
C GLN A 356 -2.32 -15.15 9.22
N MET A 357 -1.73 -15.85 8.24
CA MET A 357 -2.12 -17.20 7.84
C MET A 357 -1.29 -18.29 8.52
N GLN A 358 -0.23 -17.90 9.23
CA GLN A 358 0.58 -18.84 9.97
C GLN A 358 -0.11 -19.21 11.29
N GLU A 359 -0.08 -20.51 11.61
CA GLU A 359 -0.67 -21.04 12.84
C GLU A 359 -0.05 -20.38 14.08
N TYR A 360 1.26 -20.13 14.03
CA TYR A 360 2.05 -19.50 15.08
C TYR A 360 3.17 -18.61 14.50
N PRO A 361 3.57 -17.54 15.21
CA PRO A 361 4.86 -16.91 14.96
C PRO A 361 6.01 -17.91 15.15
N PRO A 362 7.13 -17.76 14.42
CA PRO A 362 8.33 -18.53 14.68
C PRO A 362 8.89 -18.21 16.07
N ASP A 363 9.67 -19.12 16.65
CA ASP A 363 10.20 -18.99 18.01
C ASP A 363 11.07 -17.74 18.22
N ASN A 364 11.66 -17.21 17.15
CA ASN A 364 12.48 -16.00 17.15
C ASN A 364 11.71 -14.74 16.71
N ALA A 365 10.38 -14.79 16.62
CA ALA A 365 9.57 -13.61 16.30
C ALA A 365 9.74 -12.52 17.38
N PRO A 366 9.77 -11.23 16.99
CA PRO A 366 9.87 -10.14 17.95
C PRO A 366 8.68 -10.13 18.93
N SER A 367 8.94 -10.21 20.23
CA SER A 367 7.91 -10.30 21.27
C SER A 367 7.55 -8.97 21.94
N GLU A 368 8.21 -7.86 21.59
CA GLU A 368 8.05 -6.58 22.30
C GLU A 368 6.88 -5.73 21.78
N ASN A 369 6.27 -6.11 20.66
CA ASN A 369 5.18 -5.33 20.05
C ASN A 369 3.81 -5.81 20.56
N PRO A 370 3.05 -5.02 21.35
CA PRO A 370 1.74 -5.42 21.88
C PRO A 370 0.66 -5.65 20.82
N LYS A 371 0.94 -5.29 19.56
CA LYS A 371 0.09 -5.59 18.39
C LYS A 371 0.40 -6.96 17.76
N ASN A 372 1.38 -7.69 18.27
CA ASN A 372 1.76 -9.03 17.82
C ASN A 372 1.30 -10.07 18.84
N ILE A 373 0.79 -11.22 18.39
CA ILE A 373 0.48 -12.34 19.28
C ILE A 373 1.69 -12.85 20.07
N ALA A 374 2.90 -12.70 19.52
CA ALA A 374 4.14 -13.04 20.20
C ALA A 374 4.31 -12.28 21.53
N PHE A 375 3.72 -11.08 21.65
CA PHE A 375 3.70 -10.33 22.91
C PHE A 375 2.91 -11.03 24.01
N TYR A 376 1.84 -11.75 23.64
CA TYR A 376 0.98 -12.48 24.57
C TYR A 376 1.49 -13.89 24.89
N THR A 377 2.64 -14.30 24.35
CA THR A 377 3.17 -15.67 24.50
C THR A 377 3.30 -16.06 25.98
N ARG A 378 3.71 -15.12 26.85
CA ARG A 378 3.82 -15.39 28.30
C ARG A 378 2.46 -15.68 28.95
N GLN A 379 1.43 -14.92 28.60
CA GLN A 379 0.06 -15.12 29.08
C GLN A 379 -0.52 -16.43 28.52
N LEU A 380 -0.22 -16.74 27.26
CA LEU A 380 -0.65 -17.98 26.60
C LEU A 380 0.03 -19.21 27.21
N GLN A 381 1.31 -19.12 27.60
CA GLN A 381 2.05 -20.12 28.39
C GLN A 381 1.39 -20.43 29.73
N GLN A 382 0.77 -19.45 30.35
CA GLN A 382 0.05 -19.64 31.61
C GLN A 382 -1.35 -20.24 31.40
N ALA A 383 -1.98 -20.00 30.25
CA ALA A 383 -3.37 -20.36 29.97
C ALA A 383 -3.55 -21.68 29.20
N ALA A 384 -2.53 -22.16 28.49
CA ALA A 384 -2.63 -23.35 27.64
C ALA A 384 -1.37 -24.23 27.73
N PRO A 385 -1.51 -25.57 27.74
CA PRO A 385 -0.37 -26.48 27.60
C PRO A 385 0.39 -26.19 26.30
N GLY A 386 1.69 -25.94 26.40
CA GLY A 386 2.54 -25.59 25.25
C GLY A 386 2.58 -24.10 24.89
N GLY A 387 1.82 -23.25 25.61
CA GLY A 387 1.92 -21.80 25.52
C GLY A 387 1.53 -21.17 24.20
N LYS A 388 0.68 -21.86 23.46
CA LYS A 388 0.21 -21.49 22.14
C LYS A 388 -1.32 -21.40 22.15
N PRO A 389 -1.93 -20.40 21.48
CA PRO A 389 -3.36 -20.39 21.26
C PRO A 389 -3.75 -21.65 20.47
N ARG A 390 -4.96 -22.19 20.71
CA ARG A 390 -5.47 -23.24 19.81
C ARG A 390 -5.66 -22.63 18.42
N PRO A 391 -5.36 -23.35 17.32
CA PRO A 391 -5.52 -22.83 15.96
C PRO A 391 -6.92 -22.30 15.69
N TYR A 392 -7.94 -22.97 16.22
CA TYR A 392 -9.32 -22.51 16.18
C TYR A 392 -9.52 -21.12 16.80
N ASN A 393 -8.91 -20.85 17.96
CA ASN A 393 -9.03 -19.54 18.63
C ASN A 393 -8.32 -18.44 17.83
N TYR A 394 -7.22 -18.79 17.16
CA TYR A 394 -6.50 -17.86 16.29
C TYR A 394 -7.34 -17.51 15.05
N ALA A 395 -7.90 -18.52 14.38
CA ALA A 395 -8.78 -18.34 13.23
C ALA A 395 -10.06 -17.54 13.59
N ILE A 396 -10.71 -17.86 14.71
CA ILE A 396 -11.89 -17.14 15.19
C ILE A 396 -11.55 -15.73 15.68
N GLY A 397 -10.40 -15.52 16.33
CA GLY A 397 -9.95 -14.18 16.70
C GLY A 397 -9.72 -13.31 15.48
N HIS A 398 -9.23 -13.90 14.39
CA HIS A 398 -9.00 -13.22 13.13
C HIS A 398 -10.32 -12.87 12.39
N LEU A 399 -11.19 -13.86 12.19
CA LEU A 399 -12.53 -13.63 11.65
C LEU A 399 -13.30 -12.63 12.51
N GLY A 400 -13.17 -12.76 13.82
CA GLY A 400 -13.73 -11.85 14.82
C GLY A 400 -13.18 -10.44 14.67
N HIS A 401 -11.89 -10.23 14.42
CA HIS A 401 -11.29 -8.91 14.18
C HIS A 401 -11.94 -8.21 12.98
N GLU A 402 -12.00 -8.89 11.83
CA GLU A 402 -12.53 -8.32 10.59
C GLU A 402 -14.05 -8.09 10.65
N ILE A 403 -14.79 -9.01 11.29
CA ILE A 403 -16.23 -8.83 11.55
C ILE A 403 -16.47 -7.76 12.62
N SER A 404 -15.58 -7.61 13.61
CA SER A 404 -15.75 -6.65 14.71
C SER A 404 -15.62 -5.21 14.23
N HIS A 405 -14.72 -4.89 13.29
CA HIS A 405 -14.67 -3.54 12.70
C HIS A 405 -16.02 -3.13 12.12
N ARG A 406 -16.73 -4.09 11.52
CA ARG A 406 -18.07 -3.87 10.95
C ARG A 406 -19.14 -3.86 12.02
N TRP A 407 -19.12 -4.80 12.96
CA TRP A 407 -20.07 -4.79 14.08
C TRP A 407 -19.95 -3.47 14.87
N SER A 408 -18.74 -2.98 15.12
CA SER A 408 -18.52 -1.69 15.76
C SER A 408 -18.99 -0.51 14.91
N ALA A 409 -18.82 -0.55 13.58
CA ALA A 409 -19.26 0.54 12.70
C ALA A 409 -20.79 0.66 12.61
N TYR A 410 -21.52 -0.45 12.73
CA TYR A 410 -22.97 -0.50 12.51
C TYR A 410 -23.78 -0.87 13.75
N VAL A 411 -23.15 -1.07 14.91
CA VAL A 411 -23.88 -1.38 16.15
C VAL A 411 -24.83 -0.23 16.47
N THR A 412 -26.07 -0.56 16.80
CA THR A 412 -27.08 0.41 17.22
C THR A 412 -27.72 -0.04 18.54
N ALA A 413 -28.11 0.92 19.37
CA ALA A 413 -28.94 0.68 20.55
C ALA A 413 -30.36 1.19 20.30
N ARG A 414 -31.35 0.48 20.84
CA ARG A 414 -32.69 1.06 21.03
C ARG A 414 -32.81 1.62 22.43
N VAL A 415 -32.91 2.94 22.55
CA VAL A 415 -33.11 3.65 23.82
C VAL A 415 -34.40 4.44 23.71
N ASN A 416 -35.37 4.16 24.59
CA ASN A 416 -36.68 4.81 24.61
C ASN A 416 -37.40 4.80 23.24
N GLY A 417 -37.29 3.70 22.49
CA GLY A 417 -37.91 3.54 21.16
C GLY A 417 -37.15 4.20 20.01
N GLN A 418 -36.06 4.93 20.28
CA GLN A 418 -35.19 5.51 19.25
C GLN A 418 -34.00 4.60 18.97
N THR A 419 -33.62 4.46 17.69
CA THR A 419 -32.43 3.71 17.26
C THR A 419 -31.24 4.66 17.17
N ILE A 420 -30.22 4.44 17.99
CA ILE A 420 -29.03 5.28 18.12
C ILE A 420 -27.82 4.48 17.61
N PRO A 421 -27.01 5.00 16.67
CA PRO A 421 -25.74 4.39 16.31
C PRO A 421 -24.76 4.46 17.49
N LEU A 422 -24.16 3.33 17.83
CA LEU A 422 -23.08 3.22 18.82
C LEU A 422 -21.69 3.21 18.16
N GLY A 423 -21.64 3.00 16.83
CA GLY A 423 -20.44 3.10 16.01
C GLY A 423 -20.11 4.52 15.60
N THR A 424 -18.82 4.80 15.41
CA THR A 424 -18.27 6.06 14.90
C THR A 424 -17.78 5.94 13.48
#